data_AF-A0A379VRG7-F1
#
_entry.id   AF-A0A379VRG7-F1
#
_cell.length_a   1.000
_cell.length_b   1.000
_cell.length_c   1.000
_cell.angle_alpha   90.00
_cell.angle_beta   90.00
_cell.angle_gamma   90.00
#
_symmetry.space_group_name_H-M   'P 1'
#
loop_
_entity.id
_entity.type
_entity.pdbx_description
1 polymer ?
#
loop_
_entity_poly.entity_id
_entity_poly.type
_entity_poly.pdbx_seq_one_letter_code
_entity_poly.pdbx_strand_id
1 'polypeptide(L)'
;MTIHKKGQAHWEGDIKRGKGTVSTESGVLNQQPYGFNTRFEGAQGTNPEELIGAAHAACFSMALSLMLGEAGFTPTSIDTTADVSLDKVEAASPLPKLRYKAKLR
;
A
#
# COMPACT_ATOMS: atom_id res chain seq x y z
N MET A 1 0.87 11.46 -23.50
CA MET A 1 0.16 10.16 -23.41
C MET A 1 -0.09 9.89 -21.94
N THR A 2 -1.33 9.60 -21.53
CA THR A 2 -1.68 9.35 -20.12
C THR A 2 -1.54 7.87 -19.81
N ILE A 3 -0.92 7.53 -18.67
CA ILE A 3 -0.79 6.14 -18.20
C ILE A 3 -1.99 5.83 -17.29
N HIS A 4 -2.70 4.74 -17.56
CA HIS A 4 -3.81 4.26 -16.75
C HIS A 4 -3.48 2.90 -16.15
N LYS A 5 -3.76 2.74 -14.84
CA LYS A 5 -3.64 1.49 -14.07
C LYS A 5 -4.87 1.29 -13.23
N LYS A 6 -5.37 0.04 -13.14
CA LYS A 6 -6.62 -0.29 -12.45
C LYS A 6 -6.40 -1.29 -11.31
N GLY A 7 -7.14 -1.05 -10.23
CA GLY A 7 -7.44 -2.01 -9.17
C GLY A 7 -8.94 -2.07 -8.96
N GLN A 8 -9.43 -3.15 -8.38
CA GLN A 8 -10.85 -3.37 -8.12
C GLN A 8 -11.04 -3.99 -6.74
N ALA A 9 -12.18 -3.71 -6.13
CA ALA A 9 -12.59 -4.34 -4.89
C ALA A 9 -14.08 -4.73 -4.97
N HIS A 10 -14.43 -5.81 -4.30
CA HIS A 10 -15.78 -6.30 -4.12
C HIS A 10 -16.11 -6.35 -2.63
N TRP A 11 -17.37 -6.16 -2.25
CA TRP A 11 -17.82 -6.25 -0.86
C TRP A 11 -19.27 -6.75 -0.78
N GLU A 12 -19.54 -7.65 0.15
CA GLU A 12 -20.87 -8.17 0.43
C GLU A 12 -21.18 -8.14 1.93
N GLY A 13 -22.38 -7.70 2.30
CA GLY A 13 -22.86 -7.70 3.68
C GLY A 13 -22.49 -6.43 4.48
N ASP A 14 -22.78 -6.47 5.79
CA ASP A 14 -22.54 -5.35 6.70
C ASP A 14 -21.04 -5.13 6.99
N ILE A 15 -20.69 -4.02 7.64
CA ILE A 15 -19.29 -3.66 7.87
C ILE A 15 -18.53 -4.64 8.78
N LYS A 16 -19.18 -5.28 9.77
CA LYS A 16 -18.49 -6.13 10.75
C LYS A 16 -18.41 -7.60 10.31
N ARG A 17 -19.44 -8.09 9.62
CA ARG A 17 -19.55 -9.51 9.20
C ARG A 17 -19.44 -9.70 7.69
N GLY A 18 -19.45 -8.60 6.94
CA GLY A 18 -19.28 -8.63 5.50
C GLY A 18 -17.90 -9.11 5.09
N LYS A 19 -17.82 -9.50 3.82
CA LYS A 19 -16.61 -10.05 3.22
C LYS A 19 -16.27 -9.22 2.00
N GLY A 20 -15.01 -8.83 1.91
CA GLY A 20 -14.47 -8.12 0.76
C GLY A 20 -13.44 -8.95 0.02
N THR A 21 -13.26 -8.63 -1.25
CA THR A 21 -12.07 -9.07 -2.00
C THR A 21 -11.44 -7.90 -2.75
N VAL A 22 -10.12 -7.96 -2.97
CA VAL A 22 -9.36 -6.98 -3.75
C VAL A 22 -8.59 -7.67 -4.87
N SER A 23 -8.54 -7.02 -6.04
CA SER A 23 -7.78 -7.50 -7.21
C SER A 23 -7.05 -6.35 -7.91
N THR A 24 -5.96 -6.67 -8.61
CA THR A 24 -5.21 -5.74 -9.46
C THR A 24 -5.31 -6.14 -10.93
N GLU A 25 -5.23 -5.18 -11.87
CA GLU A 25 -5.29 -5.48 -13.32
C GLU A 25 -4.18 -6.43 -13.79
N SER A 26 -3.04 -6.45 -13.09
CA SER A 26 -1.91 -7.33 -13.37
C SER A 26 -2.15 -8.79 -12.96
N GLY A 27 -3.19 -9.05 -12.15
CA GLY A 27 -3.46 -10.36 -11.57
C GLY A 27 -2.62 -10.73 -10.34
N VAL A 28 -1.67 -9.88 -9.91
CA VAL A 28 -0.84 -10.11 -8.72
C VAL A 28 -1.72 -10.27 -7.47
N LEU A 29 -2.75 -9.44 -7.33
CA LEU A 29 -3.86 -9.71 -6.43
C LEU A 29 -5.04 -10.21 -7.27
N ASN A 30 -5.53 -11.41 -6.95
CA ASN A 30 -6.71 -12.00 -7.56
C ASN A 30 -7.70 -12.38 -6.46
N GLN A 31 -8.74 -11.55 -6.29
CA GLN A 31 -9.81 -11.74 -5.32
C GLN A 31 -9.30 -12.06 -3.90
N GLN A 32 -8.24 -11.37 -3.49
CA GLN A 32 -7.65 -11.58 -2.16
C GLN A 32 -8.62 -11.08 -1.08
N PRO A 33 -8.95 -11.91 -0.08
CA PRO A 33 -9.96 -11.56 0.92
C PRO A 33 -9.46 -10.45 1.85
N TYR A 34 -10.31 -9.47 2.11
CA TYR A 34 -10.10 -8.44 3.14
C TYR A 34 -11.39 -8.22 3.94
N GLY A 35 -11.26 -7.72 5.16
CA GLY A 35 -12.40 -7.52 6.04
C GLY A 35 -12.14 -6.54 7.16
N PHE A 36 -13.16 -6.31 7.99
CA PHE A 36 -13.03 -5.48 9.18
C PHE A 36 -11.99 -6.04 10.16
N ASN A 37 -11.96 -7.37 10.31
CA ASN A 37 -11.02 -8.07 11.17
C ASN A 37 -9.56 -7.88 10.72
N THR A 38 -9.28 -7.96 9.41
CA THR A 38 -7.92 -7.79 8.88
C THR A 38 -7.48 -6.33 8.85
N ARG A 39 -8.44 -5.39 8.83
CA ARG A 39 -8.15 -3.95 8.80
C ARG A 39 -8.04 -3.31 10.18
N PHE A 40 -8.91 -3.68 11.12
CA PHE A 40 -9.05 -2.98 12.40
C PHE A 40 -8.80 -3.84 13.64
N GLU A 41 -8.86 -5.17 13.52
CA GLU A 41 -8.76 -6.09 14.68
C GLU A 41 -7.41 -6.83 14.74
N GLY A 42 -6.46 -6.47 13.87
CA GLY A 42 -5.11 -7.02 13.86
C GLY A 42 -5.02 -8.47 13.37
N ALA A 43 -6.07 -9.03 12.77
CA ALA A 43 -6.00 -10.34 12.13
C ALA A 43 -5.09 -10.28 10.90
N GLN A 44 -4.29 -11.33 10.69
CA GLN A 44 -3.45 -11.42 9.49
C GLN A 44 -4.33 -11.50 8.23
N GLY A 45 -3.99 -10.70 7.22
CA GLY A 45 -4.66 -10.65 5.94
C GLY A 45 -4.48 -9.29 5.29
N THR A 46 -4.94 -9.15 4.05
CA THR A 46 -4.73 -7.89 3.33
C THR A 46 -5.62 -6.77 3.86
N ASN A 47 -5.15 -5.55 3.70
CA ASN A 47 -5.85 -4.33 4.07
C ASN A 47 -5.37 -3.17 3.17
N PRO A 48 -6.16 -2.09 3.02
CA PRO A 48 -5.75 -0.96 2.18
C PRO A 48 -4.43 -0.32 2.60
N GLU A 49 -4.14 -0.27 3.91
CA GLU A 49 -2.96 0.40 4.45
C GLU A 49 -1.65 -0.28 4.03
N GLU A 50 -1.56 -1.62 4.06
CA GLU A 50 -0.39 -2.35 3.56
C GLU A 50 -0.20 -2.19 2.05
N LEU A 51 -1.29 -2.10 1.27
CA LEU A 51 -1.21 -1.95 -0.19
C LEU A 51 -0.70 -0.55 -0.56
N ILE A 52 -1.12 0.48 0.18
CA ILE A 52 -0.59 1.84 0.04
C ILE A 52 0.88 1.86 0.46
N GLY A 53 1.24 1.19 1.56
CA GLY A 53 2.63 1.06 2.00
C GLY A 53 3.52 0.41 0.94
N ALA A 54 3.09 -0.72 0.37
CA ALA A 54 3.79 -1.42 -0.70
C ALA A 54 3.94 -0.55 -1.96
N ALA A 55 2.86 0.10 -2.41
CA ALA A 55 2.90 0.99 -3.57
C ALA A 55 3.86 2.15 -3.36
N HIS A 56 3.85 2.76 -2.17
CA HIS A 56 4.71 3.88 -1.87
C HIS A 56 6.18 3.47 -1.75
N ALA A 57 6.48 2.37 -1.05
CA ALA A 57 7.84 1.84 -0.94
C ALA A 57 8.45 1.54 -2.31
N ALA A 58 7.67 0.96 -3.23
CA ALA A 58 8.10 0.69 -4.60
C ALA A 58 8.38 1.99 -5.38
N CYS A 59 7.46 2.96 -5.33
CA CYS A 59 7.60 4.24 -6.02
C CYS A 59 8.81 5.03 -5.51
N PHE A 60 8.97 5.13 -4.19
CA PHE A 60 10.09 5.82 -3.56
C PHE A 60 11.44 5.19 -3.94
N SER A 61 11.55 3.85 -3.88
CA SER A 61 12.79 3.15 -4.24
C SER A 61 13.18 3.41 -5.69
N MET A 62 12.20 3.44 -6.61
CA MET A 62 12.43 3.72 -8.02
C MET A 62 12.87 5.18 -8.25
N ALA A 63 12.18 6.13 -7.61
CA ALA A 63 12.53 7.54 -7.70
C ALA A 63 13.92 7.83 -7.12
N LEU A 64 14.30 7.16 -6.03
CA LEU A 64 15.63 7.29 -5.44
C LEU A 64 16.72 6.75 -6.36
N SER A 65 16.48 5.61 -7.04
CA SER A 65 17.40 5.08 -8.05
C SER A 65 17.61 6.07 -9.20
N LEU A 66 16.53 6.72 -9.68
CA LEU A 66 16.60 7.76 -10.70
C LEU A 66 17.49 8.93 -10.25
N MET A 67 17.25 9.48 -9.05
CA MET A 67 18.03 10.61 -8.53
C MET A 67 19.51 10.25 -8.33
N LEU A 68 19.82 9.03 -7.89
CA LEU A 68 21.21 8.57 -7.78
C LEU A 68 21.87 8.48 -9.16
N GLY A 69 21.17 7.96 -10.16
CA GLY A 69 21.65 7.88 -11.55
C GLY A 69 21.94 9.27 -12.14
N GLU A 70 21.07 10.25 -11.91
CA GLU A 70 21.29 11.65 -12.32
C GLU A 70 22.52 12.27 -11.65
N ALA A 71 22.88 11.81 -10.45
CA ALA A 71 24.08 12.22 -9.73
C ALA A 71 25.34 11.38 -10.08
N GLY A 72 25.26 10.45 -11.02
CA GLY A 72 26.39 9.61 -11.44
C GLY A 72 26.65 8.39 -10.55
N PHE A 73 25.72 8.02 -9.69
CA PHE A 73 25.79 6.82 -8.84
C PHE A 73 24.85 5.73 -9.35
N THR A 74 25.27 4.48 -9.23
CA THR A 74 24.42 3.31 -9.49
C THR A 74 24.27 2.52 -8.20
N PRO A 75 23.09 2.54 -7.54
CA PRO A 75 22.89 1.77 -6.31
C PRO A 75 22.99 0.28 -6.59
N THR A 76 23.62 -0.48 -5.69
CA THR A 76 23.65 -1.95 -5.80
C THR A 76 22.35 -2.56 -5.32
N SER A 77 21.75 -1.99 -4.27
CA SER A 77 20.43 -2.38 -3.77
C SER A 77 19.74 -1.23 -3.02
N ILE A 78 18.41 -1.21 -3.10
CA ILE A 78 17.56 -0.28 -2.35
C ILE A 78 16.49 -1.11 -1.64
N ASP A 79 16.52 -1.14 -0.31
CA ASP A 79 15.52 -1.79 0.51
C ASP A 79 14.68 -0.72 1.23
N THR A 80 13.40 -0.60 0.90
CA THR A 80 12.50 0.38 1.52
C THR A 80 11.35 -0.28 2.25
N THR A 81 11.11 0.14 3.50
CA THR A 81 9.91 -0.19 4.26
C THR A 81 9.08 1.07 4.47
N ALA A 82 7.79 1.02 4.11
CA ALA A 82 6.83 2.06 4.41
C ALA A 82 5.89 1.58 5.53
N ASP A 83 5.88 2.31 6.64
CA ASP A 83 5.03 2.07 7.80
C ASP A 83 3.83 3.03 7.73
N VAL A 84 2.63 2.47 7.57
CA VAL A 84 1.40 3.25 7.38
C VAL A 84 0.60 3.25 8.67
N SER A 85 0.39 4.44 9.23
CA SER A 85 -0.41 4.65 10.43
C SER A 85 -1.83 5.06 10.07
N LEU A 86 -2.82 4.31 10.57
CA LEU A 86 -4.23 4.66 10.49
C LEU A 86 -4.71 5.15 11.86
N ASP A 87 -4.78 6.47 12.02
CA ASP A 87 -5.22 7.11 13.26
C ASP A 87 -6.72 7.47 13.19
N LYS A 88 -7.45 7.26 14.29
CA LYS A 88 -8.79 7.83 14.45
C LYS A 88 -8.66 9.31 14.82
N VAL A 89 -9.14 10.20 13.96
CA VAL A 89 -9.25 11.65 14.24
C VAL A 89 -10.67 12.02 14.66
N GLU A 90 -10.79 12.89 15.67
CA GLU A 90 -12.07 13.25 16.32
C GLU A 90 -13.00 14.12 15.46
N ALA A 91 -12.59 14.58 14.28
CA ALA A 91 -13.43 15.34 13.37
C ALA A 91 -13.27 14.84 11.92
N ALA A 92 -14.40 14.45 11.32
CA ALA A 92 -14.66 14.12 9.92
C ALA A 92 -13.46 13.63 9.05
N SER A 93 -13.42 12.31 8.85
CA SER A 93 -12.58 11.51 7.93
C SER A 93 -11.14 11.22 8.40
N PRO A 94 -10.81 9.95 8.74
CA PRO A 94 -9.44 9.55 9.01
C PRO A 94 -8.60 9.55 7.74
N LEU A 95 -7.67 10.51 7.63
CA LEU A 95 -6.59 10.44 6.63
C LEU A 95 -5.44 9.59 7.21
N PRO A 96 -4.98 8.54 6.50
CA PRO A 96 -3.81 7.77 6.94
C PRO A 96 -2.55 8.63 6.91
N LYS A 97 -1.71 8.53 7.95
CA LYS A 97 -0.36 9.11 8.00
C LYS A 97 0.65 8.06 7.57
N LEU A 98 1.57 8.39 6.67
CA LEU A 98 2.65 7.49 6.26
C LEU A 98 3.99 7.91 6.86
N ARG A 99 4.76 6.94 7.33
CA ARG A 99 6.16 7.08 7.77
C ARG A 99 7.05 6.15 6.92
N TYR A 100 8.23 6.63 6.55
CA TYR A 100 9.18 5.85 5.72
C TYR A 100 10.44 5.49 6.49
N LYS A 101 10.95 4.28 6.25
CA LYS A 101 12.29 3.86 6.62
C LYS A 101 12.95 3.16 5.43
N ALA A 102 13.88 3.85 4.77
CA ALA A 102 14.66 3.29 3.67
C ALA A 102 16.09 2.94 4.14
N LYS A 103 16.63 1.83 3.66
CA LYS A 103 18.01 1.40 3.86
C LYS A 103 18.68 1.21 2.50
N LEU A 104 19.79 1.93 2.28
CA LEU A 104 20.60 1.85 1.07
C LEU A 104 21.82 0.96 1.33
N ARG A 105 22.25 0.20 0.31
CA ARG A 105 23.55 -0.49 0.30
C ARG A 105 24.24 -0.35 -1.05
#